data_AF-A0A0S7ZUQ3-F1
#
_entry.id   AF-A0A0S7ZUQ3-F1
#
_cell.length_a   1.000
_cell.length_b   1.000
_cell.length_c   1.000
_cell.angle_alpha   90.00
_cell.angle_beta   90.00
_cell.angle_gamma   90.00
#
_symmetry.space_group_name_H-M   'P 1'
#
loop_
_entity.id
_entity.type
_entity.pdbx_description
1 polymer ?
#
loop_
_entity_poly.entity_id
_entity_poly.type
_entity_poly.pdbx_seq_one_letter_code
_entity_poly.pdbx_strand_id
1 'polypeptide(L)'
;ALQLLAQHLLDLQKQLPELEIHTIGHSAGSFLVGYLLDQLREKQQKVATCSLYAPACTLGFALSHYAPALDQGTLQFDRFYCDVLSDEREQADSVGPYGKSLLYLVSRALEQNHKTPLLGMEAAWKESAQSEDMWNKVYDDEIKTWRDYASEIKFLNIHSKDRSQIWDGQELISLAHGSFDNDIDVISATLSRITGEKKLRTKVENLHEF
;
A
#
# COMPACT_ATOMS: atom_id res chain seq x y z
N ALA A 1 17.21 -0.18 13.47
CA ALA A 1 16.40 1.05 13.45
C ALA A 1 14.93 0.79 13.80
N LEU A 2 14.19 -0.05 13.05
CA LEU A 2 12.76 -0.29 13.30
C LEU A 2 12.42 -0.89 14.68
N GLN A 3 13.27 -1.78 15.20
CA GLN A 3 13.11 -2.30 16.57
C GLN A 3 13.15 -1.19 17.64
N LEU A 4 14.06 -0.21 17.47
CA LEU A 4 14.16 0.95 18.36
C LEU A 4 12.94 1.86 18.20
N LEU A 5 12.48 2.10 16.96
CA LEU A 5 11.26 2.86 16.71
C LEU A 5 10.06 2.22 17.43
N ALA A 6 9.85 0.92 17.25
CA ALA A 6 8.77 0.20 17.91
C ALA A 6 8.88 0.33 19.44
N GLN A 7 10.07 0.21 20.01
CA GLN A 7 10.27 0.39 21.45
C GLN A 7 9.90 1.80 21.92
N HIS A 8 10.31 2.83 21.19
CA HIS A 8 9.96 4.22 21.53
C HIS A 8 8.46 4.50 21.40
N LEU A 9 7.77 3.91 20.42
CA LEU A 9 6.31 4.01 20.30
C LEU A 9 5.61 3.41 21.52
N LEU A 10 6.05 2.26 21.99
CA LEU A 10 5.51 1.64 23.20
C LEU A 10 5.78 2.49 24.45
N ASP A 11 6.99 3.03 24.59
CA ASP A 11 7.33 3.87 25.73
C ASP A 11 6.58 5.20 25.72
N LEU A 12 6.24 5.72 24.53
CA LEU A 12 5.37 6.88 24.39
C LEU A 12 3.91 6.54 24.73
N GLN A 13 3.40 5.38 24.30
CA GLN A 13 2.04 4.97 24.62
C GLN A 13 1.83 4.72 26.13
N LYS A 14 2.87 4.30 26.87
CA LYS A 14 2.81 4.26 28.35
C LYS A 14 2.57 5.65 28.97
N GLN A 15 3.05 6.71 28.31
CA GLN A 15 2.86 8.10 28.75
C GLN A 15 1.55 8.69 28.21
N LEU A 16 1.11 8.24 27.03
CA LEU A 16 -0.11 8.66 26.35
C LEU A 16 -0.96 7.42 26.03
N PRO A 17 -1.77 6.93 27.00
CA PRO A 17 -2.52 5.68 26.83
C PRO A 17 -3.50 5.67 25.65
N GLU A 18 -3.94 6.85 25.20
CA GLU A 18 -4.83 7.03 24.04
C GLU A 18 -4.08 7.10 22.70
N LEU A 19 -2.75 7.01 22.70
CA LEU A 19 -1.97 7.04 21.46
C LEU A 19 -2.27 5.82 20.59
N GLU A 20 -2.75 6.09 19.38
CA GLU A 20 -2.94 5.11 18.32
C GLU A 20 -1.73 5.08 17.36
N ILE A 21 -1.43 3.89 16.83
CA ILE A 21 -0.37 3.71 15.83
C ILE A 21 -1.03 3.46 14.48
N HIS A 22 -0.75 4.33 13.51
CA HIS A 22 -1.21 4.18 12.13
C HIS A 22 0.02 4.10 11.21
N THR A 23 -0.02 3.20 10.23
CA THR A 23 1.06 3.04 9.25
C THR A 23 0.60 3.47 7.87
N ILE A 24 1.48 4.17 7.16
CA ILE A 24 1.30 4.57 5.77
C ILE A 24 2.57 4.18 5.02
N GLY A 25 2.44 3.50 3.88
CA GLY A 25 3.57 3.09 3.05
C GLY A 25 3.29 3.31 1.58
N HIS A 26 4.04 4.20 0.94
CA HIS A 26 3.99 4.43 -0.49
C HIS A 26 5.15 3.69 -1.18
N SER A 27 4.88 2.95 -2.26
CA SER A 27 5.92 2.32 -3.09
C SER A 27 6.83 1.45 -2.23
N ALA A 28 8.15 1.71 -2.20
CA ALA A 28 9.11 1.00 -1.35
C ALA A 28 8.86 1.16 0.16
N GLY A 29 8.07 2.15 0.59
CA GLY A 29 7.59 2.29 1.96
C GLY A 29 6.80 1.07 2.46
N SER A 30 6.23 0.27 1.56
CA SER A 30 5.57 -0.99 1.92
C SER A 30 6.53 -2.03 2.53
N PHE A 31 7.83 -1.98 2.22
CA PHE A 31 8.81 -2.83 2.90
C PHE A 31 9.04 -2.39 4.34
N LEU A 32 9.18 -1.07 4.57
CA LEU A 32 9.37 -0.51 5.91
C LEU A 32 8.17 -0.78 6.81
N VAL A 33 6.95 -0.62 6.27
CA VAL A 33 5.72 -0.92 7.00
C VAL A 33 5.63 -2.41 7.34
N GLY A 34 5.94 -3.32 6.41
CA GLY A 34 5.91 -4.76 6.68
C GLY A 34 6.86 -5.16 7.81
N TYR A 35 8.11 -4.69 7.77
CA TYR A 35 9.07 -4.95 8.85
C TYR A 35 8.67 -4.29 10.18
N LEU A 36 8.03 -3.12 10.15
CA LEU A 36 7.51 -2.49 11.37
C LEU A 36 6.36 -3.31 11.98
N LEU A 37 5.48 -3.87 11.14
CA LEU A 37 4.40 -4.75 11.60
C LEU A 37 4.94 -5.98 12.33
N ASP A 38 6.04 -6.58 11.87
CA ASP A 38 6.68 -7.68 12.62
C ASP A 38 7.10 -7.24 14.02
N GLN A 39 7.76 -6.09 14.12
CA GLN A 39 8.27 -5.58 15.40
C GLN A 39 7.14 -5.23 16.36
N LEU A 40 6.03 -4.70 15.86
CA LEU A 40 4.84 -4.41 16.66
C LEU A 40 4.12 -5.70 17.07
N ARG A 41 4.01 -6.69 16.16
CA ARG A 41 3.45 -8.02 16.45
C ARG A 41 4.22 -8.75 17.55
N GLU A 42 5.55 -8.79 17.46
CA GLU A 42 6.43 -9.38 18.49
C GLU A 42 6.23 -8.74 19.88
N LYS A 43 5.88 -7.45 19.90
CA LYS A 43 5.59 -6.68 21.11
C LYS A 43 4.12 -6.71 21.53
N GLN A 44 3.29 -7.50 20.83
CA GLN A 44 1.83 -7.59 21.03
C GLN A 44 1.12 -6.23 20.91
N GLN A 45 1.69 -5.34 20.12
CA GLN A 45 1.19 -4.00 19.90
C GLN A 45 0.29 -3.96 18.68
N LYS A 46 -0.89 -3.35 18.83
CA LYS A 46 -1.85 -3.20 17.73
C LYS A 46 -1.56 -1.98 16.88
N VAL A 47 -1.90 -2.09 15.60
CA VAL A 47 -1.94 -0.99 14.63
C VAL A 47 -3.41 -0.67 14.36
N ALA A 48 -3.77 0.60 14.51
CA ALA A 48 -5.13 1.08 14.33
C ALA A 48 -5.55 1.08 12.85
N THR A 49 -4.66 1.48 11.94
CA THR A 49 -4.86 1.38 10.49
C THR A 49 -3.54 1.20 9.74
N CYS A 50 -3.58 0.47 8.62
CA CYS A 50 -2.48 0.42 7.66
C CYS A 50 -2.98 0.86 6.28
N SER A 51 -2.38 1.89 5.70
CA SER A 51 -2.68 2.35 4.34
C SER A 51 -1.45 2.17 3.44
N LEU A 52 -1.62 1.48 2.32
CA LEU A 52 -0.57 1.32 1.32
C LEU A 52 -0.94 2.03 0.02
N TYR A 53 0.01 2.71 -0.59
CA TYR A 53 -0.15 3.34 -1.90
C TYR A 53 0.85 2.70 -2.86
N ALA A 54 0.34 2.15 -3.97
CA ALA A 54 1.13 1.46 -5.00
C ALA A 54 2.31 0.62 -4.43
N PRO A 55 2.05 -0.31 -3.47
CA PRO A 55 3.11 -0.98 -2.74
C PRO A 55 4.04 -1.77 -3.67
N ALA A 56 5.35 -1.51 -3.57
CA ALA A 56 6.34 -2.12 -4.45
C ALA A 56 6.84 -3.49 -3.97
N CYS A 57 6.33 -3.98 -2.83
CA CYS A 57 6.73 -5.27 -2.28
C CYS A 57 6.14 -6.45 -3.04
N THR A 58 6.87 -7.57 -3.05
CA THR A 58 6.44 -8.82 -3.66
C THR A 58 5.30 -9.48 -2.87
N LEU A 59 4.55 -10.40 -3.48
CA LEU A 59 3.56 -11.19 -2.75
C LEU A 59 4.19 -12.10 -1.68
N GLY A 60 5.35 -12.70 -1.96
CA GLY A 60 6.10 -13.43 -0.93
C GLY A 60 6.44 -12.56 0.29
N PHE A 61 6.80 -11.29 0.08
CA PHE A 61 6.98 -10.33 1.18
C PHE A 61 5.66 -10.04 1.90
N ALA A 62 4.58 -9.80 1.15
CA ALA A 62 3.27 -9.56 1.73
C ALA A 62 2.80 -10.72 2.63
N LEU A 63 2.97 -11.96 2.16
CA LEU A 63 2.66 -13.18 2.89
C LEU A 63 3.57 -13.41 4.10
N SER A 64 4.81 -12.92 4.06
CA SER A 64 5.76 -13.08 5.18
C SER A 64 5.56 -12.06 6.30
N HIS A 65 5.04 -10.87 5.98
CA HIS A 65 5.02 -9.73 6.92
C HIS A 65 3.61 -9.23 7.24
N TYR A 66 2.75 -9.07 6.24
CA TYR A 66 1.40 -8.55 6.42
C TYR A 66 0.40 -9.63 6.81
N ALA A 67 0.45 -10.80 6.17
CA ALA A 67 -0.47 -11.90 6.50
C ALA A 67 -0.36 -12.33 7.98
N PRO A 68 0.83 -12.53 8.58
CA PRO A 68 0.90 -12.90 10.00
C PRO A 68 0.45 -11.78 10.93
N ALA A 69 0.55 -10.51 10.51
CA ALA A 69 0.02 -9.38 11.27
C ALA A 69 -1.53 -9.36 11.25
N LEU A 70 -2.13 -9.77 10.14
CA LEU A 70 -3.57 -9.97 10.00
C LEU A 70 -4.06 -11.17 10.83
N ASP A 71 -3.39 -12.32 10.71
CA ASP A 71 -3.74 -13.56 11.42
C ASP A 71 -3.74 -13.40 12.94
N GLN A 72 -2.75 -12.67 13.46
CA GLN A 72 -2.57 -12.47 14.90
C GLN A 72 -3.34 -11.24 15.43
N GLY A 73 -4.05 -10.52 14.56
CA GLY A 73 -4.84 -9.35 14.93
C GLY A 73 -4.01 -8.12 15.33
N THR A 74 -2.71 -8.10 15.03
CA THR A 74 -1.87 -6.89 15.09
C THR A 74 -2.42 -5.81 14.18
N LEU A 75 -2.87 -6.21 12.98
CA LEU A 75 -3.63 -5.41 12.05
C LEU A 75 -4.96 -6.12 11.78
N GLN A 76 -6.07 -5.40 11.75
CA GLN A 76 -7.38 -5.98 11.41
C GLN A 76 -7.61 -5.90 9.90
N PHE A 77 -8.27 -6.90 9.31
CA PHE A 77 -8.59 -6.92 7.87
C PHE A 77 -9.40 -5.71 7.42
N ASP A 78 -10.35 -5.25 8.24
CA ASP A 78 -11.17 -4.05 7.98
C ASP A 78 -10.43 -2.73 8.26
N ARG A 79 -9.15 -2.81 8.66
CA ARG A 79 -8.26 -1.67 8.88
C ARG A 79 -7.04 -1.67 7.94
N PHE A 80 -7.02 -2.60 6.97
CA PHE A 80 -6.07 -2.62 5.88
C PHE A 80 -6.67 -1.90 4.67
N TYR A 81 -5.97 -0.89 4.17
CA TYR A 81 -6.36 -0.10 3.00
C TYR A 81 -5.26 -0.14 1.95
N CYS A 82 -5.63 -0.30 0.69
CA CYS A 82 -4.68 -0.27 -0.43
C CYS A 82 -5.23 0.57 -1.57
N ASP A 83 -4.43 1.50 -2.07
CA ASP A 83 -4.69 2.28 -3.28
C ASP A 83 -3.70 1.83 -4.36
N VAL A 84 -4.21 1.36 -5.50
CA VAL A 84 -3.42 0.87 -6.65
C VAL A 84 -3.96 1.44 -7.96
N LEU A 85 -3.14 1.44 -9.00
CA LEU A 85 -3.62 1.73 -10.36
C LEU A 85 -4.31 0.49 -10.95
N SER A 86 -5.31 0.72 -11.81
CA SER A 86 -5.77 -0.34 -12.71
C SER A 86 -4.65 -0.76 -13.65
N ASP A 87 -4.66 -2.00 -14.14
CA ASP A 87 -3.58 -2.52 -15.00
C ASP A 87 -3.38 -1.64 -16.26
N GLU A 88 -4.47 -1.17 -16.87
CA GLU A 88 -4.44 -0.20 -17.99
C GLU A 88 -3.70 1.10 -17.62
N ARG A 89 -3.90 1.63 -16.41
CA ARG A 89 -3.27 2.87 -15.95
C ARG A 89 -1.84 2.65 -15.52
N GLU A 90 -1.56 1.53 -14.87
CA GLU A 90 -0.20 1.13 -14.52
C GLU A 90 0.64 0.99 -15.80
N GLN A 91 0.18 0.28 -16.83
CA GLN A 91 0.93 0.16 -18.10
C GLN A 91 1.13 1.50 -18.82
N ALA A 92 0.21 2.45 -18.64
CA ALA A 92 0.31 3.81 -19.17
C ALA A 92 1.18 4.75 -18.32
N ASP A 93 1.59 4.33 -17.12
CA ASP A 93 2.46 5.08 -16.23
C ASP A 93 3.87 5.25 -16.84
N SER A 94 4.56 6.30 -16.41
CA SER A 94 5.87 6.66 -16.93
C SER A 94 6.72 7.30 -15.84
N VAL A 95 7.82 6.62 -15.47
CA VAL A 95 8.77 7.15 -14.47
C VAL A 95 10.11 7.58 -15.09
N GLY A 96 10.60 8.74 -14.64
CA GLY A 96 11.96 9.25 -14.92
C GLY A 96 12.35 9.20 -16.41
N PRO A 97 13.65 8.99 -16.73
CA PRO A 97 14.09 8.81 -18.11
C PRO A 97 13.70 7.44 -18.70
N TYR A 98 13.18 6.51 -17.89
CA TYR A 98 12.81 5.16 -18.33
C TYR A 98 11.55 5.17 -19.21
N GLY A 99 10.59 6.06 -18.95
CA GLY A 99 9.45 6.33 -19.84
C GLY A 99 8.35 5.27 -19.85
N LYS A 100 8.32 4.37 -18.86
CA LYS A 100 7.33 3.30 -18.65
C LYS A 100 7.07 3.10 -17.15
N SER A 101 6.13 2.23 -16.81
CA SER A 101 5.77 1.88 -15.41
C SER A 101 6.95 1.41 -14.58
N LEU A 102 7.03 1.93 -13.36
CA LEU A 102 7.99 1.49 -12.36
C LEU A 102 7.70 0.07 -11.87
N LEU A 103 6.43 -0.27 -11.57
CA LEU A 103 6.10 -1.60 -11.05
C LEU A 103 6.35 -2.69 -12.10
N TYR A 104 6.08 -2.42 -13.39
CA TYR A 104 6.49 -3.35 -14.44
C TYR A 104 8.01 -3.43 -14.56
N LEU A 105 8.76 -2.32 -14.46
CA LEU A 105 10.23 -2.42 -14.44
C LEU A 105 10.72 -3.33 -13.30
N VAL A 106 10.19 -3.14 -12.10
CA VAL A 106 10.55 -3.95 -10.92
C VAL A 106 10.19 -5.42 -11.16
N SER A 107 8.93 -5.70 -11.47
CA SER A 107 8.41 -7.06 -11.69
C SER A 107 9.13 -7.80 -12.82
N ARG A 108 9.52 -7.09 -13.89
CA ARG A 108 10.09 -7.69 -15.10
C ARG A 108 11.61 -7.74 -15.08
N ALA A 109 12.31 -6.87 -14.36
CA ALA A 109 13.77 -6.76 -14.50
C ALA A 109 14.56 -6.64 -13.19
N LEU A 110 13.94 -6.23 -12.08
CA LEU A 110 14.68 -5.94 -10.83
C LEU A 110 14.42 -6.96 -9.71
N GLU A 111 13.38 -7.78 -9.84
CA GLU A 111 13.16 -8.93 -8.96
C GLU A 111 13.95 -10.16 -9.41
N GLN A 112 14.13 -11.11 -8.48
CA GLN A 112 14.93 -12.33 -8.74
C GLN A 112 14.44 -13.11 -9.95
N ASN A 113 13.12 -13.24 -10.11
CA ASN A 113 12.52 -13.86 -11.27
C ASN A 113 11.79 -12.82 -12.12
N HIS A 114 11.89 -12.98 -13.44
CA HIS A 114 11.05 -12.24 -14.37
C HIS A 114 9.58 -12.55 -14.09
N LYS A 115 8.72 -11.52 -14.09
CA LYS A 115 7.28 -11.60 -13.78
C LYS A 115 6.97 -12.00 -12.34
N THR A 116 7.75 -11.46 -11.40
CA THR A 116 7.44 -11.53 -9.97
C THR A 116 6.17 -10.71 -9.66
N PRO A 117 5.17 -11.27 -8.96
CA PRO A 117 3.96 -10.54 -8.61
C PRO A 117 4.26 -9.54 -7.49
N LEU A 118 3.83 -8.30 -7.71
CA LEU A 118 3.96 -7.20 -6.75
C LEU A 118 2.60 -6.83 -6.19
N LEU A 119 2.57 -6.50 -4.91
CA LEU A 119 1.35 -6.15 -4.18
C LEU A 119 0.64 -4.93 -4.79
N GLY A 120 1.37 -4.01 -5.42
CA GLY A 120 0.81 -2.80 -6.02
C GLY A 120 0.13 -3.00 -7.37
N MET A 121 0.18 -4.20 -7.95
CA MET A 121 -0.39 -4.46 -9.27
C MET A 121 -1.82 -4.99 -9.14
N GLU A 122 -2.77 -4.51 -9.95
CA GLU A 122 -4.19 -4.91 -9.87
C GLU A 122 -4.37 -6.44 -9.89
N ALA A 123 -3.62 -7.14 -10.75
CA ALA A 123 -3.67 -8.59 -10.87
C ALA A 123 -3.19 -9.34 -9.61
N ALA A 124 -2.52 -8.71 -8.66
CA ALA A 124 -2.28 -9.31 -7.34
C ALA A 124 -3.59 -9.51 -6.56
N TRP A 125 -4.56 -8.60 -6.74
CA TRP A 125 -5.80 -8.56 -5.98
C TRP A 125 -6.96 -9.21 -6.71
N LYS A 126 -7.02 -9.04 -8.04
CA LYS A 126 -8.14 -9.49 -8.86
C LYS A 126 -7.68 -10.48 -9.92
N GLU A 127 -8.19 -11.70 -9.87
CA GLU A 127 -7.97 -12.71 -10.91
C GLU A 127 -8.44 -12.21 -12.28
N SER A 128 -9.51 -11.43 -12.34
CA SER A 128 -10.03 -10.85 -13.58
C SER A 128 -9.05 -9.92 -14.32
N ALA A 129 -8.05 -9.38 -13.62
CA ALA A 129 -7.02 -8.54 -14.20
C ALA A 129 -5.75 -9.33 -14.60
N GLN A 130 -5.68 -10.62 -14.27
CA GLN A 130 -4.53 -11.46 -14.64
C GLN A 130 -4.66 -11.96 -16.08
N SER A 131 -3.74 -11.51 -16.94
CA SER A 131 -3.51 -12.15 -18.24
C SER A 131 -2.69 -13.45 -18.09
N GLU A 132 -2.79 -14.35 -19.08
CA GLU A 132 -2.07 -15.65 -19.06
C GLU A 132 -0.56 -15.48 -18.87
N ASP A 133 0.02 -14.43 -19.44
CA ASP A 133 1.46 -14.16 -19.41
C ASP A 133 1.88 -13.17 -18.31
N MET A 134 0.97 -12.85 -17.37
CA MET A 134 1.19 -11.81 -16.37
C MET A 134 2.31 -12.18 -15.38
N TRP A 135 2.32 -13.42 -14.91
CA TRP A 135 3.15 -13.90 -13.81
C TRP A 135 3.98 -15.12 -14.19
N ASN A 136 5.12 -15.27 -13.53
CA ASN A 136 5.86 -16.52 -13.58
C ASN A 136 5.13 -17.60 -12.77
N LYS A 137 4.94 -18.78 -13.36
CA LYS A 137 4.19 -19.90 -12.76
C LYS A 137 4.77 -20.41 -11.44
N VAL A 138 6.04 -20.10 -11.14
CA VAL A 138 6.63 -20.41 -9.83
C VAL A 138 5.88 -19.74 -8.67
N TYR A 139 5.15 -18.66 -8.94
CA TYR A 139 4.39 -17.90 -7.95
C TYR A 139 2.91 -18.27 -7.86
N ASP A 140 2.43 -19.28 -8.59
CA ASP A 140 1.00 -19.63 -8.65
C ASP A 140 0.40 -19.88 -7.25
N ASP A 141 1.13 -20.60 -6.38
CA ASP A 141 0.71 -20.86 -5.00
C ASP A 141 0.71 -19.59 -4.13
N GLU A 142 1.71 -18.71 -4.29
CA GLU A 142 1.78 -17.43 -3.56
C GLU A 142 0.63 -16.51 -3.97
N ILE A 143 0.35 -16.41 -5.28
CA ILE A 143 -0.74 -15.59 -5.82
C ILE A 143 -2.08 -16.08 -5.31
N LYS A 144 -2.31 -17.40 -5.34
CA LYS A 144 -3.55 -17.99 -4.83
C LYS A 144 -3.71 -17.70 -3.34
N THR A 145 -2.67 -17.97 -2.55
CA THR A 145 -2.69 -17.75 -1.10
C THR A 145 -2.97 -16.28 -0.79
N TRP A 146 -2.28 -15.34 -1.45
CA TRP A 146 -2.51 -13.92 -1.23
C TRP A 146 -3.94 -13.50 -1.61
N ARG A 147 -4.50 -14.02 -2.70
CA ARG A 147 -5.88 -13.71 -3.10
C ARG A 147 -6.92 -14.19 -2.09
N ASP A 148 -6.66 -15.29 -1.40
CA ASP A 148 -7.53 -15.74 -0.31
C ASP A 148 -7.57 -14.68 0.80
N TYR A 149 -6.42 -14.13 1.22
CA TYR A 149 -6.37 -12.97 2.16
C TYR A 149 -7.03 -11.72 1.58
N ALA A 150 -6.74 -11.40 0.31
CA ALA A 150 -7.27 -10.22 -0.37
C ALA A 150 -8.80 -10.23 -0.45
N SER A 151 -9.42 -11.41 -0.48
CA SER A 151 -10.88 -11.56 -0.47
C SER A 151 -11.54 -11.07 0.82
N GLU A 152 -10.80 -11.05 1.93
CA GLU A 152 -11.25 -10.51 3.22
C GLU A 152 -10.95 -9.01 3.38
N ILE A 153 -10.02 -8.47 2.58
CA ILE A 153 -9.66 -7.04 2.58
C ILE A 153 -10.74 -6.26 1.83
N LYS A 154 -11.54 -5.50 2.59
CA LYS A 154 -12.68 -4.75 2.05
C LYS A 154 -12.31 -3.47 1.32
N PHE A 155 -11.13 -2.91 1.60
CA PHE A 155 -10.76 -1.56 1.20
C PHE A 155 -9.59 -1.54 0.21
N LEU A 156 -9.84 -2.13 -0.95
CA LEU A 156 -8.99 -1.96 -2.14
C LEU A 156 -9.61 -0.88 -3.03
N ASN A 157 -8.86 0.18 -3.30
CA ASN A 157 -9.22 1.23 -4.24
C ASN A 157 -8.36 1.11 -5.49
N ILE A 158 -9.01 0.88 -6.64
CA ILE A 158 -8.33 0.73 -7.93
C ILE A 158 -8.65 1.99 -8.73
N HIS A 159 -7.64 2.81 -8.93
CA HIS A 159 -7.76 4.07 -9.66
C HIS A 159 -7.63 3.79 -11.15
N SER A 160 -8.70 4.02 -11.88
CA SER A 160 -8.79 3.72 -13.31
C SER A 160 -8.76 5.00 -14.15
N LYS A 161 -8.96 4.86 -15.47
CA LYS A 161 -8.96 6.01 -16.40
C LYS A 161 -10.11 6.98 -16.22
N ASP A 162 -11.16 6.59 -15.49
CA ASP A 162 -12.22 7.51 -15.05
C ASP A 162 -11.66 8.68 -14.23
N ARG A 163 -10.50 8.49 -13.60
CA ARG A 163 -9.75 9.48 -12.85
C ARG A 163 -8.31 9.59 -13.36
N SER A 164 -8.12 10.00 -14.62
CA SER A 164 -6.79 10.07 -15.24
C SER A 164 -5.86 11.15 -14.68
N GLN A 165 -6.39 12.10 -13.90
CA GLN A 165 -5.66 13.18 -13.24
C GLN A 165 -6.11 13.30 -11.79
N ILE A 166 -5.21 13.82 -10.95
CA ILE A 166 -5.42 14.10 -9.53
C ILE A 166 -5.15 15.56 -9.26
N TRP A 167 -5.77 16.11 -8.22
CA TRP A 167 -5.56 17.47 -7.77
C TRP A 167 -4.58 17.48 -6.59
N ASP A 168 -3.46 18.18 -6.74
CA ASP A 168 -2.43 18.28 -5.70
C ASP A 168 -2.59 19.50 -4.78
N GLY A 169 -3.62 20.31 -5.01
CA GLY A 169 -3.87 21.56 -4.29
C GLY A 169 -3.48 22.81 -5.05
N GLN A 170 -2.72 22.67 -6.14
CA GLN A 170 -2.29 23.77 -6.98
C GLN A 170 -2.62 23.53 -8.45
N GLU A 171 -2.43 22.31 -8.95
CA GLU A 171 -2.71 21.94 -10.33
C GLU A 171 -3.23 20.50 -10.48
N LEU A 172 -3.72 20.20 -11.69
CA LEU A 172 -4.07 18.84 -12.06
C LEU A 172 -2.84 18.15 -12.63
N ILE A 173 -2.34 17.14 -11.92
CA ILE A 173 -1.24 16.29 -12.39
C ILE A 173 -1.78 14.92 -12.82
N SER A 174 -0.99 14.19 -13.62
CA SER A 174 -1.38 12.85 -14.07
C SER A 174 -1.50 11.90 -12.87
N LEU A 175 -2.57 11.09 -12.85
CA LEU A 175 -2.63 9.92 -11.99
C LEU A 175 -1.53 8.94 -12.44
N ALA A 176 -0.57 8.71 -11.55
CA ALA A 176 0.65 7.98 -11.79
C ALA A 176 1.06 7.18 -10.55
N HIS A 177 2.01 6.25 -10.70
CA HIS A 177 2.53 5.45 -9.57
C HIS A 177 2.98 6.35 -8.41
N GLY A 178 3.67 7.44 -8.74
CA GLY A 178 4.24 8.36 -7.76
C GLY A 178 3.31 9.46 -7.28
N SER A 179 2.04 9.54 -7.73
CA SER A 179 1.19 10.71 -7.43
C SER A 179 0.26 10.51 -6.22
N PHE A 180 0.24 9.33 -5.60
CA PHE A 180 -0.72 9.01 -4.53
C PHE A 180 -0.56 9.85 -3.27
N ASP A 181 0.66 10.23 -2.92
CA ASP A 181 0.98 11.10 -1.79
C ASP A 181 0.87 12.60 -2.11
N ASN A 182 0.75 12.97 -3.38
CA ASN A 182 0.34 14.31 -3.82
C ASN A 182 -1.17 14.43 -4.02
N ASP A 183 -1.94 13.36 -3.84
CA ASP A 183 -3.36 13.35 -4.14
C ASP A 183 -4.22 13.73 -2.92
N ILE A 184 -4.87 14.90 -3.02
CA ILE A 184 -5.72 15.44 -1.96
C ILE A 184 -6.83 14.46 -1.57
N ASP A 185 -7.42 13.71 -2.50
CA ASP A 185 -8.50 12.78 -2.17
C ASP A 185 -7.96 11.57 -1.40
N VAL A 186 -6.82 11.02 -1.82
CA VAL A 186 -6.17 9.85 -1.19
C VAL A 186 -5.69 10.20 0.22
N ILE A 187 -5.02 11.35 0.37
CA ILE A 187 -4.56 11.81 1.69
C ILE A 187 -5.74 12.20 2.58
N SER A 188 -6.76 12.87 2.05
CA SER A 188 -7.97 13.21 2.83
C SER A 188 -8.69 11.95 3.30
N ALA A 189 -8.82 10.92 2.45
CA ALA A 189 -9.40 9.65 2.82
C ALA A 189 -8.56 8.95 3.92
N THR A 190 -7.24 9.00 3.81
CA THR A 190 -6.33 8.42 4.82
C THR A 190 -6.45 9.11 6.17
N LEU A 191 -6.43 10.45 6.20
CA LEU A 191 -6.64 11.22 7.43
C LEU A 191 -8.03 10.97 8.04
N SER A 192 -9.05 10.78 7.20
CA SER A 192 -10.41 10.45 7.66
C SER A 192 -10.45 9.07 8.33
N ARG A 193 -9.70 8.09 7.80
CA ARG A 193 -9.54 6.76 8.42
C ARG A 193 -8.81 6.85 9.77
N ILE A 194 -7.75 7.66 9.85
CA ILE A 194 -6.95 7.86 11.07
C ILE A 194 -7.77 8.55 12.16
N THR A 195 -8.48 9.63 11.83
CA THR A 195 -9.25 10.42 12.79
C THR A 195 -10.60 9.79 13.15
N GLY A 196 -11.07 8.82 12.36
CA GLY A 196 -12.42 8.28 12.45
C GLY A 196 -13.52 9.27 12.02
N GLU A 197 -13.14 10.45 11.50
CA GLU A 197 -14.09 11.48 11.09
C GLU A 197 -14.51 11.27 9.63
N LYS A 198 -15.84 11.27 9.36
CA LYS A 198 -16.36 11.21 7.98
C LYS A 198 -16.00 12.44 7.14
N LYS A 199 -15.71 13.56 7.81
CA LYS A 199 -15.32 14.82 7.21
C LYS A 199 -14.29 15.47 8.13
N LEU A 200 -13.10 15.69 7.58
CA LEU A 200 -12.02 16.36 8.31
C LEU A 200 -12.44 17.77 8.73
N ARG A 201 -12.09 18.15 9.97
CA ARG A 201 -12.27 19.52 10.47
C ARG A 201 -11.54 20.55 9.61
N THR A 202 -10.35 20.20 9.15
CA THR A 202 -9.52 20.99 8.26
C THR A 202 -9.30 20.21 6.98
N LYS A 203 -9.51 20.84 5.83
CA LYS A 203 -9.29 20.20 4.54
C LYS A 203 -7.79 20.09 4.27
N VAL A 204 -7.41 19.06 3.53
CA VAL A 204 -6.11 19.04 2.85
C VAL A 204 -6.22 19.98 1.66
N GLU A 205 -5.39 21.01 1.63
CA GLU A 205 -5.50 22.09 0.63
C GLU A 205 -4.33 22.13 -0.34
N ASN A 206 -3.14 21.66 0.07
CA ASN A 206 -1.93 21.70 -0.74
C ASN A 206 -0.96 20.57 -0.38
N LEU A 207 -0.58 19.78 -1.38
CA LEU A 207 0.41 18.70 -1.38
C LEU A 207 1.43 18.87 -2.53
N HIS A 208 1.48 20.05 -3.14
CA HIS A 208 2.42 20.40 -4.20
C HIS A 208 3.86 20.39 -3.65
N GLU A 209 4.83 19.94 -4.45
CA GLU A 209 6.27 19.84 -4.12
C GLU A 209 6.69 18.84 -3.03
N PHE A 210 5.79 17.96 -2.56
CA PHE A 210 6.13 16.88 -1.62
C PHE A 210 6.44 15.55 -2.31
#